data_AF-A0A812W9R8-F1
#
_entry.id   AF-A0A812W9R8-F1
#
_cell.length_a   1.000
_cell.length_b   1.000
_cell.length_c   1.000
_cell.angle_alpha   90.00
_cell.angle_beta   90.00
_cell.angle_gamma   90.00
#
_symmetry.space_group_name_H-M   'P 1'
#
loop_
_entity.id
_entity.type
_entity.pdbx_description
1 polymer ?
#
loop_
_entity_poly.entity_id
_entity_poly.type
_entity_poly.pdbx_seq_one_letter_code
_entity_poly.pdbx_strand_id
1 'polypeptide(L)'
;AEKQAEEIIANAKKNRLTKLRQAKDKAEEELKDFREKEEARFQKEMGAKAGANPAETLQVSTQSEIDSVHKDYANNKAKTIEYVVGRVLEVPVTLSDTQKQALKTGAA
;
A
#
# COMPACT_ATOMS: atom_id res chain seq x y z
N ALA A 1 33.14 -35.19 59.26
CA ALA A 1 31.88 -34.41 59.15
C ALA A 1 32.16 -32.97 58.70
N GLU A 2 32.99 -32.19 59.39
CA GLU A 2 33.26 -30.78 59.05
C GLU A 2 33.86 -30.56 57.65
N LYS A 3 34.90 -31.32 57.28
CA LYS A 3 35.53 -31.21 55.94
C LYS A 3 34.55 -31.44 54.78
N GLN A 4 33.62 -32.37 54.94
CA GLN A 4 32.59 -32.63 53.93
C GLN A 4 31.58 -31.49 53.83
N ALA A 5 31.21 -30.87 54.97
CA ALA A 5 30.34 -29.70 54.99
C ALA A 5 31.02 -28.49 54.31
N GLU A 6 32.31 -28.27 54.54
CA GLU A 6 33.08 -27.21 53.88
C GLU A 6 33.18 -27.44 52.37
N GLU A 7 33.42 -28.67 51.91
CA GLU A 7 33.43 -29.01 50.49
C GLU A 7 32.06 -28.77 49.82
N ILE A 8 30.96 -29.12 50.49
CA ILE A 8 29.61 -28.88 49.99
C ILE A 8 29.37 -27.37 49.81
N ILE A 9 29.76 -26.55 50.79
CA ILE A 9 29.60 -25.09 50.73
C ILE A 9 30.49 -24.48 49.63
N ALA A 10 31.74 -24.93 49.52
CA ALA A 10 32.67 -24.48 48.48
C ALA A 10 32.15 -24.82 47.07
N ASN A 11 31.65 -26.04 46.87
CA ASN A 11 31.05 -26.48 45.62
C ASN A 11 29.77 -25.70 45.30
N ALA A 12 28.92 -25.41 46.29
CA ALA A 12 27.73 -24.60 46.09
C ALA A 12 28.07 -23.16 45.64
N LYS A 13 29.09 -22.53 46.25
CA LYS A 13 29.57 -21.19 45.85
C LYS A 13 30.16 -21.20 44.44
N LYS A 14 30.97 -22.22 44.09
CA LYS A 14 31.55 -22.39 42.75
C LYS A 14 30.47 -22.59 41.69
N ASN A 15 29.48 -23.44 41.97
CA ASN A 15 28.36 -23.69 41.07
C ASN A 15 27.51 -22.43 40.86
N ARG A 16 27.26 -21.64 41.93
CA ARG A 16 26.55 -20.36 41.81
C ARG A 16 27.30 -19.39 40.89
N LEU A 17 28.61 -19.24 41.06
CA LEU A 17 29.42 -18.35 40.24
C LEU A 17 29.45 -18.80 38.77
N THR A 18 29.54 -20.12 38.55
CA THR A 18 29.55 -20.72 37.22
C THR A 18 28.22 -20.49 36.51
N LYS A 19 27.09 -20.71 37.20
CA LYS A 19 25.75 -20.43 36.64
C LYS A 19 25.56 -18.96 36.30
N LEU A 20 26.08 -18.04 37.11
CA LEU A 20 26.00 -16.60 36.83
C LEU A 20 26.79 -16.21 35.57
N ARG A 21 27.99 -16.78 35.39
CA ARG A 21 28.79 -16.58 34.17
C ARG A 21 28.10 -17.16 32.95
N GLN A 22 27.64 -18.41 33.04
CA GLN A 22 26.90 -19.07 31.95
C GLN A 22 25.65 -18.30 31.54
N ALA A 23 24.89 -17.74 32.50
CA ALA A 23 23.73 -16.93 32.19
C ALA A 23 24.11 -15.63 31.46
N LYS A 24 25.22 -15.01 31.84
CA LYS A 24 25.75 -13.83 31.16
C LYS A 24 26.21 -14.17 29.73
N ASP A 25 27.03 -15.21 29.58
CA ASP A 25 27.58 -15.61 28.29
C ASP A 25 26.45 -15.99 27.31
N LYS A 26 25.44 -16.72 27.80
CA LYS A 26 24.26 -17.08 27.01
C LYS A 26 23.44 -15.86 26.59
N ALA A 27 23.26 -14.88 27.48
CA ALA A 27 22.56 -13.64 27.14
C ALA A 27 23.33 -12.83 26.09
N GLU A 28 24.67 -12.80 26.15
CA GLU A 28 25.50 -12.14 25.13
C GLU A 28 25.40 -12.85 23.76
N GLU A 29 25.37 -14.18 23.75
CA GLU A 29 25.17 -15.00 22.55
C GLU A 29 23.78 -14.76 21.92
N GLU A 30 22.71 -14.80 22.73
CA GLU A 30 21.35 -14.53 22.26
C GLU A 30 21.19 -13.11 21.69
N LEU A 31 21.87 -12.12 22.29
CA LEU A 31 21.84 -10.73 21.82
C LEU A 31 22.60 -10.58 20.50
N LYS A 32 23.70 -11.31 20.33
CA LYS A 32 24.45 -11.35 19.07
C LYS A 32 23.60 -11.99 17.96
N ASP A 33 23.01 -13.14 18.22
CA ASP A 33 22.12 -13.84 17.29
C ASP A 33 20.92 -12.98 16.89
N PHE A 34 20.34 -12.26 17.85
CA PHE A 34 19.23 -11.35 17.58
C PHE A 34 19.65 -10.20 16.66
N ARG A 35 20.82 -9.59 16.92
CA ARG A 35 21.36 -8.52 16.05
C ARG A 35 21.64 -9.02 14.65
N GLU A 36 22.26 -10.19 14.50
CA GLU A 36 22.56 -10.76 13.19
C GLU A 36 21.28 -11.09 12.41
N LYS A 37 20.25 -11.62 13.07
CA LYS A 37 18.94 -11.90 12.44
C LYS A 37 18.22 -10.62 12.03
N GLU A 38 18.21 -9.61 12.89
CA GLU A 38 17.55 -8.34 12.57
C GLU A 38 18.30 -7.58 11.49
N GLU A 39 19.64 -7.60 11.48
CA GLU A 39 20.43 -7.01 10.40
C GLU A 39 20.20 -7.77 9.08
N ALA A 40 20.19 -9.10 9.09
CA ALA A 40 19.88 -9.89 7.89
C ALA A 40 18.46 -9.61 7.37
N ARG A 41 17.49 -9.46 8.27
CA ARG A 41 16.12 -9.07 7.93
C ARG A 41 16.08 -7.66 7.35
N PHE A 42 16.77 -6.71 7.98
CA PHE A 42 16.86 -5.33 7.51
C PHE A 42 17.49 -5.27 6.13
N GLN A 43 18.61 -5.94 5.89
CA GLN A 43 19.26 -6.01 4.58
C GLN A 43 18.35 -6.64 3.52
N LYS A 44 17.58 -7.67 3.88
CA LYS A 44 16.60 -8.29 2.98
C LYS A 44 15.47 -7.32 2.63
N GLU A 45 14.88 -6.67 3.63
CA GLU A 45 13.76 -5.74 3.43
C GLU A 45 14.21 -4.43 2.74
N MET A 46 15.36 -3.88 3.12
CA MET A 46 15.94 -2.68 2.52
C MET A 46 16.52 -2.95 1.15
N GLY A 47 17.16 -4.10 0.92
CA GLY A 47 17.62 -4.51 -0.41
C GLY A 47 16.45 -4.67 -1.38
N ALA A 48 15.34 -5.26 -0.92
CA ALA A 48 14.10 -5.33 -1.70
C ALA A 48 13.50 -3.93 -1.98
N LYS A 49 13.56 -3.00 -1.01
CA LYS A 49 13.08 -1.62 -1.20
C LYS A 49 14.03 -0.76 -2.05
N ALA A 50 15.33 -1.00 -1.99
CA ALA A 50 16.35 -0.27 -2.77
C ALA A 50 16.38 -0.73 -4.23
N GLY A 51 16.08 -1.99 -4.50
CA GLY A 51 15.91 -2.53 -5.85
C GLY A 51 14.55 -2.22 -6.49
N ALA A 52 13.54 -1.86 -5.68
CA ALA A 52 12.24 -1.43 -6.19
C ALA A 52 12.36 0.01 -6.73
N ASN A 53 12.56 0.15 -8.04
CA ASN A 53 12.57 1.43 -8.71
C ASN A 53 11.13 2.00 -8.75
N PRO A 54 10.78 3.02 -7.95
CA PRO A 54 9.41 3.51 -7.89
C PRO A 54 8.92 4.08 -9.22
N ALA A 55 9.85 4.52 -10.07
CA ALA A 55 9.57 5.05 -11.39
C ALA A 55 9.00 3.99 -12.35
N GLU A 56 9.42 2.73 -12.24
CA GLU A 56 8.93 1.64 -13.12
C GLU A 56 7.50 1.27 -12.77
N THR A 57 7.17 1.16 -11.49
CA THR A 57 5.79 0.91 -11.03
C THR A 57 4.86 2.03 -11.47
N LEU A 58 5.32 3.29 -11.37
CA LEU A 58 4.56 4.46 -11.84
C LEU A 58 4.34 4.40 -13.36
N GLN A 59 5.39 4.10 -14.13
CA GLN A 59 5.31 4.02 -15.59
C GLN A 59 4.29 2.95 -16.05
N VAL A 60 4.29 1.77 -15.41
CA VAL A 60 3.34 0.71 -15.73
C VAL A 60 1.90 1.13 -15.40
N SER A 61 1.67 1.74 -14.23
CA SER A 61 0.35 2.25 -13.86
C SER A 61 -0.15 3.31 -14.84
N THR A 62 0.70 4.29 -15.17
CA THR A 62 0.37 5.35 -16.12
C THR A 62 0.07 4.80 -17.52
N GLN A 63 0.83 3.84 -18.00
CA GLN A 63 0.56 3.23 -19.31
C GLN A 63 -0.80 2.50 -19.32
N SER A 64 -1.10 1.75 -18.26
CA SER A 64 -2.39 1.08 -18.13
C SER A 64 -3.57 2.06 -18.10
N GLU A 65 -3.41 3.20 -17.42
CA GLU A 65 -4.43 4.25 -17.38
C GLU A 65 -4.64 4.91 -18.74
N ILE A 66 -3.54 5.21 -19.45
CA ILE A 66 -3.58 5.76 -20.81
C ILE A 66 -4.32 4.80 -21.76
N ASP A 67 -4.01 3.51 -21.69
CA ASP A 67 -4.65 2.49 -22.54
C ASP A 67 -6.16 2.38 -22.24
N SER A 68 -6.55 2.50 -20.96
CA SER A 68 -7.97 2.53 -20.57
C SER A 68 -8.69 3.75 -21.14
N VAL A 69 -8.08 4.94 -21.05
CA VAL A 69 -8.64 6.18 -21.61
C VAL A 69 -8.81 6.07 -23.12
N HIS A 70 -7.81 5.53 -23.83
CA HIS A 70 -7.92 5.31 -25.27
C HIS A 70 -9.03 4.34 -25.65
N LYS A 71 -9.19 3.26 -24.89
CA LYS A 71 -10.26 2.28 -25.09
C LYS A 71 -11.64 2.91 -24.87
N ASP A 72 -11.80 3.68 -23.79
CA ASP A 72 -13.06 4.35 -23.49
C ASP A 72 -13.39 5.41 -24.54
N TYR A 73 -12.40 6.16 -25.01
CA TYR A 73 -12.57 7.08 -26.10
C TYR A 73 -13.04 6.36 -27.38
N ALA A 74 -12.37 5.28 -27.77
CA ALA A 74 -12.72 4.51 -28.97
C ALA A 74 -14.14 3.96 -28.90
N ASN A 75 -14.56 3.42 -27.75
CA ASN A 75 -15.88 2.84 -27.54
C ASN A 75 -17.00 3.88 -27.57
N ASN A 76 -16.75 5.10 -27.10
CA ASN A 76 -17.77 6.13 -26.95
C ASN A 76 -17.78 7.16 -28.09
N LYS A 77 -16.69 7.30 -28.83
CA LYS A 77 -16.53 8.33 -29.88
C LYS A 77 -17.69 8.36 -30.86
N ALA A 78 -18.08 7.22 -31.43
CA ALA A 78 -19.13 7.16 -32.45
C ALA A 78 -20.49 7.62 -31.89
N LYS A 79 -20.87 7.11 -30.72
CA LYS A 79 -22.14 7.46 -30.04
C LYS A 79 -22.21 8.93 -29.67
N THR A 80 -21.11 9.48 -29.16
CA THR A 80 -21.02 10.90 -28.79
C THR A 80 -21.13 11.80 -30.01
N ILE A 81 -20.46 11.45 -31.12
CA ILE A 81 -20.55 12.22 -32.38
C ILE A 81 -22.00 12.20 -32.89
N GLU A 82 -22.62 11.03 -32.94
CA GLU A 82 -24.01 10.89 -33.39
C GLU A 82 -24.97 11.71 -32.53
N TYR A 83 -24.82 11.64 -31.20
CA TYR A 83 -25.63 12.42 -30.27
C TYR A 83 -25.48 13.93 -30.49
N VAL A 84 -24.24 14.42 -30.62
CA VAL A 84 -23.97 15.85 -30.81
C VAL A 84 -24.53 16.32 -32.15
N VAL A 85 -24.28 15.59 -33.24
CA VAL A 85 -24.80 15.94 -34.57
C VAL A 85 -26.33 15.92 -34.57
N GLY A 86 -26.95 14.90 -33.99
CA GLY A 86 -28.40 14.79 -33.86
C GLY A 86 -29.00 15.98 -33.11
N ARG A 87 -28.40 16.39 -31.98
CA ARG A 87 -28.83 17.57 -31.23
C ARG A 87 -28.65 18.89 -31.98
N VAL A 88 -27.58 19.04 -32.76
CA VAL A 88 -27.33 20.25 -33.55
C VAL A 88 -28.33 20.39 -34.70
N LEU A 89 -28.75 19.27 -35.29
CA LEU A 89 -29.73 19.24 -36.38
C LEU A 89 -31.18 19.28 -35.88
N GLU A 90 -31.42 19.03 -34.59
CA GLU A 90 -32.74 19.11 -33.99
C GLU A 90 -33.16 20.57 -33.77
N VAL A 91 -34.02 21.08 -34.66
CA VAL A 91 -34.68 22.38 -34.48
C VAL A 91 -36.05 22.16 -33.83
N PRO A 92 -36.26 22.57 -32.57
CA PRO A 92 -37.55 22.41 -31.91
C PRO A 92 -38.57 23.38 -32.53
N VAL A 93 -39.51 22.83 -33.30
CA VAL A 93 -40.66 23.55 -33.89
C VAL A 93 -41.84 23.70 -32.91
N THR A 94 -41.64 23.33 -31.65
CA THR A 94 -42.65 23.51 -30.61
C THR A 94 -42.64 24.95 -30.12
N LEU A 95 -43.83 25.55 -30.02
CA LEU A 95 -44.00 26.81 -29.32
C LEU A 95 -43.50 26.69 -27.88
N SER A 96 -42.79 27.70 -27.40
CA SER A 96 -42.43 27.80 -26.00
C SER A 96 -43.68 27.86 -25.13
N ASP A 97 -43.57 27.49 -23.86
CA ASP A 97 -44.73 27.49 -22.97
C ASP A 97 -45.34 28.89 -22.80
N THR A 98 -44.51 29.94 -22.87
CA THR A 98 -44.95 31.34 -22.92
C THR A 98 -45.74 31.65 -24.19
N GLN A 99 -45.29 31.17 -25.36
CA GLN A 99 -46.02 31.35 -26.63
C GLN A 99 -47.37 30.61 -26.62
N LYS A 100 -47.43 29.40 -26.04
CA LYS A 100 -48.69 28.65 -25.85
C LYS A 100 -49.64 29.37 -24.90
N GLN A 101 -49.12 30.00 -23.85
CA GLN A 101 -49.92 30.75 -22.89
C GLN A 101 -50.50 32.03 -23.51
N ALA A 102 -49.70 32.78 -24.27
CA ALA A 102 -50.16 33.99 -24.98
C ALA A 102 -51.33 33.70 -25.95
N LEU A 103 -51.28 32.57 -26.68
CA LEU A 103 -52.36 32.12 -27.54
C LEU A 103 -53.63 31.74 -26.77
N LYS A 104 -53.51 31.15 -25.57
CA LYS A 104 -54.66 30.79 -24.72
C LYS A 104 -55.31 32.00 -24.06
N THR A 105 -54.54 33.04 -23.76
CA THR A 105 -55.06 34.27 -23.15
C THR A 105 -55.54 35.30 -24.18
N GLY A 106 -55.49 34.99 -25.48
CA GLY A 106 -55.99 35.85 -26.55
C GLY A 106 -55.17 37.12 -26.80
N ALA A 107 -53.93 37.18 -26.30
CA ALA A 107 -53.02 38.30 -26.53
C ALA A 107 -52.13 37.96 -27.73
N ALA A 108 -52.66 38.17 -28.93
CA ALA A 108 -51.87 38.24 -30.16
C ALA A 108 -51.59 39.69 -30.52
#